data_AF-A0A136MTX6-F1
#
_entry.id   AF-A0A136MTX6-F1
#
_cell.length_a   1.000
_cell.length_b   1.000
_cell.length_c   1.000
_cell.angle_alpha   90.00
_cell.angle_beta   90.00
_cell.angle_gamma   90.00
#
_symmetry.space_group_name_H-M   'P 1'
#
loop_
_entity.id
_entity.type
_entity.pdbx_description
1 polymer ?
#
loop_
_entity_poly.entity_id
_entity_poly.type
_entity_poly.pdbx_seq_one_letter_code
_entity_poly.pdbx_strand_id
1 'polypeptide(L)'
;MRNPFVLLLLLCITTLATAQNRSDKFCYGTLERDAIYEIVEVKHYIFTGTDTTGLNVKVTKIQIVEPRRELVKKKVKNCDAPDPKDCYIEVIQDIPPVTMNMYTLSGPEVTPEHDVRIERVERVKEPAGHVSIPVVCPKNRSKVFIKRLQEALIAQGYPVIVNGIYDQATQLSITDFQRSNKMAYGDLSLEVVSLLGVK
;
A
#
# COMPACT_ATOMS: atom_id res chain seq x y z
N MET A 1 -27.17 66.90 -37.31
CA MET A 1 -26.28 65.78 -36.91
C MET A 1 -26.47 65.55 -35.42
N ARG A 2 -27.11 64.44 -35.03
CA ARG A 2 -27.28 64.01 -33.63
C ARG A 2 -27.01 62.49 -33.62
N ASN A 3 -26.00 62.09 -32.86
CA ASN A 3 -25.37 60.77 -32.87
C ASN A 3 -26.02 59.86 -31.80
N PRO A 4 -26.51 58.65 -32.15
CA PRO A 4 -27.19 57.76 -31.22
C PRO A 4 -26.18 56.79 -30.56
N PHE A 5 -25.55 57.20 -29.47
CA PHE A 5 -24.64 56.34 -28.70
C PHE A 5 -24.81 56.49 -27.18
N VAL A 6 -26.05 56.62 -26.72
CA VAL A 6 -26.36 56.63 -25.28
C VAL A 6 -27.62 55.79 -25.02
N LEU A 7 -27.55 54.49 -25.33
CA LEU A 7 -28.62 53.56 -24.96
C LEU A 7 -28.13 52.10 -24.88
N LEU A 8 -27.03 51.84 -24.17
CA LEU A 8 -26.61 50.45 -23.92
C LEU A 8 -25.74 50.31 -22.67
N LEU A 9 -26.24 50.75 -21.51
CA LEU A 9 -25.51 50.58 -20.24
C LEU A 9 -26.50 50.55 -19.06
N LEU A 10 -27.44 49.60 -19.08
CA LEU A 10 -28.37 49.41 -17.94
C LEU A 10 -28.97 48.00 -17.81
N LEU A 11 -28.31 46.98 -18.36
CA LEU A 11 -28.75 45.58 -18.26
C LEU A 11 -27.56 44.66 -17.99
N CYS A 12 -26.96 44.75 -16.80
CA CYS A 12 -25.99 43.73 -16.34
C CYS A 12 -25.78 43.68 -14.83
N ILE A 13 -26.80 44.00 -14.03
CA ILE A 13 -26.71 43.84 -12.56
C ILE A 13 -28.04 43.27 -12.09
N THR A 14 -28.14 41.93 -12.00
CA THR A 14 -29.05 41.16 -11.12
C THR A 14 -29.14 39.70 -11.59
N THR A 15 -28.05 38.94 -11.56
CA THR A 15 -28.09 37.46 -11.51
C THR A 15 -26.70 36.92 -11.14
N LEU A 16 -26.23 37.24 -9.94
CA LEU A 16 -25.15 36.51 -9.28
C LEU A 16 -25.45 36.47 -7.77
N ALA A 17 -26.53 35.79 -7.43
CA ALA A 17 -26.78 35.31 -6.09
C ALA A 17 -27.21 33.84 -6.21
N THR A 18 -26.63 32.99 -5.36
CA THR A 18 -26.80 31.53 -5.25
C THR A 18 -25.84 30.65 -6.07
N ALA A 19 -24.53 30.87 -5.92
CA ALA A 19 -23.55 29.79 -5.97
C ALA A 19 -22.79 29.73 -4.63
N GLN A 20 -23.53 29.58 -3.54
CA GLN A 20 -22.95 29.28 -2.23
C GLN A 20 -23.65 28.08 -1.63
N ASN A 21 -22.81 27.13 -1.24
CA ASN A 21 -23.00 26.15 -0.19
C ASN A 21 -23.59 24.77 -0.54
N ARG A 22 -22.78 23.94 -1.20
CA ARG A 22 -22.90 22.47 -1.15
C ARG A 22 -21.68 21.77 -0.53
N SER A 23 -20.64 22.51 -0.13
CA SER A 23 -19.39 21.94 0.41
C SER A 23 -19.41 21.71 1.92
N ASP A 24 -20.41 22.20 2.66
CA ASP A 24 -20.48 22.05 4.12
C ASP A 24 -20.90 20.65 4.62
N LYS A 25 -21.30 19.75 3.70
CA LYS A 25 -21.87 18.45 4.08
C LYS A 25 -20.82 17.38 4.38
N PHE A 26 -19.62 17.49 3.81
CA PHE A 26 -18.59 16.47 3.91
C PHE A 26 -17.27 17.06 4.39
N CYS A 27 -16.69 16.48 5.44
CA CYS A 27 -15.33 16.78 5.84
C CYS A 27 -14.38 15.85 5.08
N TYR A 28 -13.21 16.37 4.74
CA TYR A 28 -12.14 15.61 4.12
C TYR A 28 -10.93 15.62 5.03
N GLY A 29 -10.27 14.47 5.14
CA GLY A 29 -8.99 14.32 5.82
C GLY A 29 -7.92 13.94 4.82
N THR A 30 -6.72 14.48 5.00
CA THR A 30 -5.52 14.00 4.32
C THR A 30 -4.99 12.81 5.11
N LEU A 31 -5.21 11.60 4.59
CA LEU A 31 -4.86 10.34 5.23
C LEU A 31 -3.66 9.71 4.52
N GLU A 32 -2.89 8.91 5.25
CA GLU A 32 -1.78 8.16 4.69
C GLU A 32 -2.26 6.87 4.04
N ARG A 33 -1.56 6.38 3.01
CA ARG A 33 -1.80 5.09 2.37
C ARG A 33 -0.47 4.42 2.08
N ASP A 34 -0.37 3.15 2.46
CA ASP A 34 0.79 2.30 2.15
C ASP A 34 0.87 2.01 0.63
N ALA A 35 2.06 1.73 0.12
CA ALA A 35 2.24 1.38 -1.28
C ALA A 35 1.50 0.08 -1.61
N ILE A 36 0.82 0.05 -2.75
CA ILE A 36 0.19 -1.16 -3.27
C ILE A 36 1.17 -1.82 -4.23
N TYR A 37 1.48 -3.08 -3.96
CA TYR A 37 2.38 -3.88 -4.78
C TYR A 37 1.60 -4.86 -5.66
N GLU A 38 2.19 -5.19 -6.80
CA GLU A 38 1.74 -6.26 -7.68
C GLU A 38 2.93 -7.14 -8.10
N ILE A 39 2.63 -8.41 -8.41
CA ILE A 39 3.63 -9.34 -8.94
C ILE A 39 3.60 -9.22 -10.45
N VAL A 40 4.74 -8.84 -11.04
CA VAL A 40 4.93 -8.74 -12.48
C VAL A 40 5.91 -9.80 -12.95
N GLU A 41 5.61 -10.46 -14.06
CA GLU A 41 6.52 -11.37 -14.74
C GLU A 41 7.45 -10.58 -15.67
N VAL A 42 8.72 -10.51 -15.33
CA VAL A 42 9.76 -9.90 -16.15
C VAL A 42 10.47 -11.00 -16.93
N LYS A 43 10.41 -10.91 -18.26
CA LYS A 43 11.16 -11.79 -19.16
C LYS A 43 12.57 -11.24 -19.36
N HIS A 44 13.56 -12.09 -19.11
CA HIS A 44 14.98 -11.82 -19.35
C HIS A 44 15.48 -12.75 -20.47
N TYR A 45 16.19 -12.18 -21.44
CA TYR A 45 16.87 -12.92 -22.50
C TYR A 45 18.33 -13.07 -22.10
N ILE A 46 18.69 -14.22 -21.53
CA ILE A 46 20.03 -14.49 -21.00
C ILE A 46 20.93 -14.90 -22.15
N PHE A 47 22.03 -14.18 -22.35
CA PHE A 47 23.02 -14.55 -23.36
C PHE A 47 23.76 -15.82 -22.92
N THR A 48 23.82 -16.81 -23.81
CA THR A 48 24.48 -18.12 -23.56
C THR A 48 25.69 -18.37 -24.45
N GLY A 49 25.98 -17.46 -25.39
CA GLY A 49 27.13 -17.53 -26.27
C GLY A 49 28.46 -17.19 -25.61
N THR A 50 29.53 -17.22 -26.42
CA THR A 50 30.89 -16.95 -25.94
C THR A 50 31.43 -15.58 -26.33
N ASP A 51 30.87 -14.93 -27.36
CA ASP A 51 31.31 -13.61 -27.84
C ASP A 51 30.19 -12.58 -27.76
N THR A 52 30.41 -11.53 -26.96
CA THR A 52 29.45 -10.44 -26.76
C THR A 52 29.67 -9.26 -27.71
N THR A 53 30.66 -9.33 -28.62
CA THR A 53 31.05 -8.24 -29.51
C THR A 53 29.88 -7.79 -30.38
N GLY A 54 29.52 -6.51 -30.27
CA GLY A 54 28.39 -5.93 -31.01
C GLY A 54 26.99 -6.22 -30.46
N LEU A 55 26.86 -7.03 -29.38
CA LEU A 55 25.56 -7.46 -28.84
C LEU A 55 24.98 -6.53 -27.77
N ASN A 56 25.71 -5.49 -27.34
CA ASN A 56 25.30 -4.52 -26.31
C ASN A 56 24.67 -5.17 -25.05
N VAL A 57 25.25 -6.27 -24.59
CA VAL A 57 24.76 -7.01 -23.42
C VAL A 57 24.76 -6.13 -22.16
N LYS A 58 23.72 -6.29 -21.34
CA LYS A 58 23.61 -5.64 -20.03
C LYS A 58 23.82 -6.67 -18.93
N VAL A 59 24.64 -6.35 -17.93
CA VAL A 59 24.72 -7.18 -16.72
C VAL A 59 23.51 -6.86 -15.84
N THR A 60 22.64 -7.84 -15.65
CA THR A 60 21.43 -7.71 -14.82
C THR A 60 21.49 -8.73 -13.68
N LYS A 61 21.22 -8.29 -12.47
CA LYS A 61 21.10 -9.17 -11.30
C LYS A 61 19.72 -9.80 -11.29
N ILE A 62 19.65 -11.11 -11.50
CA ILE A 62 18.39 -11.85 -11.62
C ILE A 62 18.26 -12.83 -10.47
N GLN A 63 17.07 -12.92 -9.89
CA GLN A 63 16.74 -13.92 -8.90
C GLN A 63 16.64 -15.32 -9.54
N ILE A 64 17.49 -16.22 -9.07
CA ILE A 64 17.55 -17.60 -9.55
C ILE A 64 16.84 -18.58 -8.62
N VAL A 65 16.70 -18.25 -7.33
CA VAL A 65 15.99 -19.05 -6.33
C VAL A 65 15.05 -18.16 -5.51
N GLU A 66 13.81 -18.60 -5.34
CA GLU A 66 12.80 -17.94 -4.52
C GLU A 66 13.14 -18.05 -3.02
N PRO A 67 12.83 -17.03 -2.19
CA PRO A 67 12.98 -17.16 -0.75
C PRO A 67 12.03 -18.24 -0.24
N ARG A 68 12.46 -18.99 0.77
CA ARG A 68 11.66 -20.08 1.33
C ARG A 68 11.93 -20.27 2.81
N ARG A 69 10.96 -20.86 3.50
CA ARG A 69 11.12 -21.31 4.89
C ARG A 69 11.46 -22.78 4.89
N GLU A 70 12.54 -23.13 5.55
CA GLU A 70 12.96 -24.53 5.69
C GLU A 70 13.15 -24.89 7.14
N LEU A 71 12.75 -26.11 7.50
CA LEU A 71 13.10 -26.69 8.78
C LEU A 71 14.54 -27.21 8.70
N VAL A 72 15.45 -26.54 9.39
CA VAL A 72 16.87 -26.87 9.38
C VAL A 72 17.30 -27.44 10.73
N LYS A 73 18.19 -28.43 10.71
CA LYS A 73 18.82 -28.96 11.92
C LYS A 73 20.02 -28.09 12.27
N LYS A 74 19.96 -27.43 13.43
CA LYS A 74 21.05 -26.61 13.95
C LYS A 74 21.61 -27.20 15.23
N LYS A 75 22.94 -27.21 15.32
CA LYS A 75 23.63 -27.57 16.55
C LYS A 75 23.47 -26.44 17.59
N VAL A 76 23.00 -26.79 18.78
CA VAL A 76 22.92 -25.88 19.92
C VAL A 76 24.35 -25.52 20.38
N LYS A 77 24.62 -24.22 20.54
CA LYS A 77 25.91 -23.75 21.07
C LYS A 77 26.03 -24.16 22.54
N ASN A 78 27.20 -24.67 22.94
CA ASN A 78 27.48 -25.14 24.31
C ASN A 78 26.51 -26.24 24.76
N CYS A 79 26.33 -27.26 23.93
CA CYS A 79 25.57 -28.45 24.29
C CYS A 79 26.48 -29.47 24.99
N ASP A 80 26.12 -29.83 26.22
CA ASP A 80 26.83 -30.80 27.06
C ASP A 80 26.09 -32.16 27.12
N ALA A 81 25.23 -32.45 26.14
CA ALA A 81 24.47 -33.71 26.12
C ALA A 81 25.40 -34.92 25.91
N PRO A 82 25.16 -36.07 26.59
CA PRO A 82 26.00 -37.26 26.45
C PRO A 82 25.99 -37.87 25.03
N ASP A 83 24.86 -37.83 24.34
CA ASP A 83 24.76 -38.20 22.92
C ASP A 83 24.90 -36.93 22.05
N PRO A 84 25.93 -36.85 21.19
CA PRO A 84 26.10 -35.73 20.26
C PRO A 84 24.89 -35.46 19.35
N LYS A 85 24.01 -36.43 19.14
CA LYS A 85 22.79 -36.28 18.34
C LYS A 85 21.73 -35.41 19.02
N ASP A 86 21.69 -35.39 20.36
CA ASP A 86 20.75 -34.57 21.14
C ASP A 86 21.12 -33.08 21.10
N CYS A 87 22.31 -32.76 20.60
CA CYS A 87 22.74 -31.38 20.42
C CYS A 87 22.17 -30.69 19.17
N TYR A 88 21.32 -31.37 18.39
CA TYR A 88 20.70 -30.79 17.20
C TYR A 88 19.21 -30.54 17.41
N ILE A 89 18.78 -29.31 17.16
CA ILE A 89 17.36 -28.91 17.19
C ILE A 89 16.89 -28.54 15.80
N GLU A 90 15.62 -28.80 15.53
CA GLU A 90 14.95 -28.40 14.30
C GLU A 90 14.38 -26.98 14.46
N VAL A 91 14.84 -26.07 13.60
CA VAL A 91 14.45 -24.66 13.64
C VAL A 91 13.94 -24.27 12.26
N ILE A 92 12.77 -23.62 12.21
CA ILE A 92 12.28 -23.00 10.98
C ILE A 92 13.18 -21.79 10.71
N GLN A 93 13.83 -21.78 9.55
CA GLN A 93 14.69 -20.70 9.11
C GLN A 93 14.19 -20.11 7.78
N ASP A 94 14.16 -18.78 7.70
CA ASP A 94 13.99 -18.05 6.45
C ASP A 94 15.30 -18.13 5.64
N ILE A 95 15.23 -18.74 4.46
CA ILE A 95 16.31 -18.78 3.47
C ILE A 95 16.10 -17.63 2.49
N PRO A 96 17.06 -16.69 2.39
CA PRO A 96 16.93 -15.56 1.48
C PRO A 96 16.99 -16.02 0.02
N PRO A 97 16.50 -15.19 -0.92
CA PRO A 97 16.58 -15.52 -2.33
C PRO A 97 18.03 -15.53 -2.80
N VAL A 98 18.34 -16.41 -3.76
CA VAL A 98 19.64 -16.41 -4.43
C VAL A 98 19.52 -15.61 -5.71
N THR A 99 20.46 -14.68 -5.92
CA THR A 99 20.52 -13.81 -7.09
C THR A 99 21.87 -13.95 -7.78
N MET A 100 21.90 -13.85 -9.11
CA MET A 100 23.12 -13.96 -9.90
C MET A 100 23.18 -12.88 -10.98
N ASN A 101 24.37 -12.35 -11.25
CA ASN A 101 24.60 -11.42 -12.34
C ASN A 101 24.64 -12.20 -13.66
N MET A 102 23.71 -11.90 -14.56
CA MET A 102 23.57 -12.53 -15.87
C MET A 102 23.78 -11.49 -16.97
N TYR A 103 24.36 -11.90 -18.10
CA TYR A 103 24.35 -11.08 -19.31
C TYR A 103 22.97 -11.18 -19.95
N THR A 104 22.28 -10.06 -20.07
CA THR A 104 20.94 -9.96 -20.64
C THR A 104 20.95 -9.16 -21.94
N LEU A 105 20.21 -9.64 -22.92
CA LEU A 105 19.95 -9.00 -24.21
C LEU A 105 18.69 -8.13 -24.12
N SER A 106 18.56 -7.15 -25.03
CA SER A 106 17.35 -6.32 -25.13
C SER A 106 16.14 -7.10 -25.64
N GLY A 107 16.38 -8.16 -26.42
CA GLY A 107 15.34 -8.99 -27.03
C GLY A 107 15.92 -10.24 -27.70
N PRO A 108 15.06 -11.20 -28.10
CA PRO A 108 15.48 -12.46 -28.71
C PRO A 108 16.02 -12.28 -30.14
N GLU A 109 15.75 -11.14 -30.77
CA GLU A 109 16.21 -10.79 -32.12
C GLU A 109 17.71 -10.46 -32.19
N VAL A 110 18.36 -10.19 -31.04
CA VAL A 110 19.77 -9.79 -30.99
C VAL A 110 20.68 -10.96 -31.40
N THR A 111 20.38 -12.17 -30.94
CA THR A 111 21.11 -13.40 -31.29
C THR A 111 20.24 -14.63 -30.97
N PRO A 112 20.34 -15.72 -31.75
CA PRO A 112 19.73 -17.00 -31.38
C PRO A 112 20.35 -17.65 -30.14
N GLU A 113 21.56 -17.23 -29.72
CA GLU A 113 22.28 -17.76 -28.56
C GLU A 113 21.76 -17.14 -27.24
N HIS A 114 20.52 -17.45 -26.91
CA HIS A 114 19.90 -16.98 -25.68
C HIS A 114 18.96 -18.00 -25.05
N ASP A 115 18.87 -17.92 -23.73
CA ASP A 115 17.84 -18.59 -22.93
C ASP A 115 16.83 -17.56 -22.42
N VAL A 116 15.57 -17.95 -22.29
CA VAL A 116 14.53 -17.10 -21.71
C VAL A 116 14.32 -17.46 -20.25
N ARG A 117 14.44 -16.48 -19.36
CA ARG A 117 14.13 -16.66 -17.94
C ARG A 117 13.02 -15.70 -17.51
N ILE A 118 12.01 -16.23 -16.85
CA ILE A 118 10.91 -15.45 -16.26
C ILE A 118 11.21 -15.24 -14.79
N GLU A 119 11.26 -13.99 -14.37
CA GLU A 119 11.41 -13.59 -12.98
C GLU A 119 10.10 -12.97 -12.49
N ARG A 120 9.56 -13.47 -11.38
CA ARG A 120 8.38 -12.91 -10.73
C ARG A 120 8.84 -11.87 -9.72
N VAL A 121 8.67 -10.60 -10.04
CA VAL A 121 9.13 -9.49 -9.20
C VAL A 121 7.97 -8.71 -8.65
N GLU A 122 8.08 -8.31 -7.38
CA GLU A 122 7.17 -7.35 -6.78
C GLU A 122 7.50 -5.95 -7.31
N ARG A 123 6.48 -5.25 -7.81
CA ARG A 123 6.57 -3.87 -8.31
C ARG A 123 5.50 -3.03 -7.64
N VAL A 124 5.84 -1.78 -7.39
CA VAL A 124 4.88 -0.80 -6.86
C VAL A 124 3.88 -0.49 -7.96
N LYS A 125 2.63 -0.88 -7.75
CA LYS A 125 1.49 -0.51 -8.59
C LYS A 125 1.02 0.91 -8.29
N GLU A 126 0.88 1.21 -7.00
CA GLU A 126 0.53 2.55 -6.51
C GLU A 126 1.53 2.96 -5.42
N PRO A 127 2.17 4.14 -5.54
CA PRO A 127 3.12 4.58 -4.53
C PRO A 127 2.42 4.90 -3.22
N ALA A 128 3.16 4.73 -2.11
CA ALA A 128 2.72 5.23 -0.81
C ALA A 128 2.58 6.76 -0.87
N GLY A 129 1.71 7.31 -0.03
CA GLY A 129 1.54 8.75 0.04
C GLY A 129 0.32 9.18 0.82
N HIS A 130 -0.16 10.38 0.49
CA HIS A 130 -1.30 10.99 1.14
C HIS A 130 -2.48 11.09 0.17
N VAL A 131 -3.67 10.78 0.66
CA VAL A 131 -4.92 10.84 -0.10
C VAL A 131 -5.95 11.66 0.66
N SER A 132 -6.67 12.53 -0.04
CA SER A 132 -7.79 13.27 0.53
C SER A 132 -9.05 12.42 0.44
N ILE A 133 -9.58 11.99 1.58
CA ILE A 133 -10.76 11.12 1.64
C ILE A 133 -11.84 11.67 2.57
N PRO A 134 -13.12 11.36 2.32
CA PRO A 134 -14.20 11.75 3.22
C PRO A 134 -14.04 11.15 4.62
N VAL A 135 -14.11 12.00 5.63
CA VAL A 135 -14.04 11.63 7.05
C VAL A 135 -15.29 12.05 7.80
N VAL A 136 -15.53 11.41 8.94
CA VAL A 136 -16.54 11.88 9.89
C VAL A 136 -16.08 13.21 10.45
N CYS A 137 -16.82 14.28 10.14
CA CYS A 137 -16.58 15.61 10.67
C CYS A 137 -16.46 15.58 12.21
N PRO A 138 -15.50 16.30 12.83
CA PRO A 138 -15.38 16.36 14.29
C PRO A 138 -16.69 16.74 15.00
N LYS A 139 -17.44 17.69 14.43
CA LYS A 139 -18.78 18.10 14.94
C LYS A 139 -19.82 16.98 14.93
N ASN A 140 -19.64 15.95 14.12
CA ASN A 140 -20.55 14.81 13.99
C ASN A 140 -20.10 13.59 14.83
N ARG A 141 -18.96 13.67 15.52
CA ARG A 141 -18.44 12.61 16.41
C ARG A 141 -19.10 12.67 17.78
N SER A 142 -20.43 12.54 17.81
CA SER A 142 -21.19 12.57 19.06
C SER A 142 -20.78 11.43 20.00
N LYS A 143 -20.96 11.61 21.31
CA LYS A 143 -20.65 10.56 22.31
C LYS A 143 -21.34 9.23 22.01
N VAL A 144 -22.61 9.28 21.55
CA VAL A 144 -23.39 8.08 21.18
C VAL A 144 -22.78 7.39 19.97
N PHE A 145 -22.42 8.17 18.94
CA PHE A 145 -21.78 7.64 17.74
C PHE A 145 -20.43 7.00 18.06
N ILE A 146 -19.59 7.64 18.88
CA ILE A 146 -18.28 7.09 19.26
C ILE A 146 -18.42 5.82 20.10
N LYS A 147 -19.43 5.71 20.97
CA LYS A 147 -19.69 4.45 21.69
C LYS A 147 -19.98 3.29 20.73
N ARG A 148 -20.85 3.50 19.74
CA ARG A 148 -21.15 2.49 18.72
C ARG A 148 -19.91 2.09 17.92
N LEU A 149 -19.07 3.08 17.59
CA LEU A 149 -17.79 2.84 16.92
C LEU A 149 -16.85 1.99 17.78
N GLN A 150 -16.71 2.32 19.06
CA GLN A 150 -15.87 1.56 20.00
C GLN A 150 -16.41 0.14 20.22
N GLU A 151 -17.72 -0.03 20.35
CA GLU A 151 -18.37 -1.35 20.41
C GLU A 151 -18.08 -2.17 19.15
N ALA A 152 -18.16 -1.56 17.97
CA ALA A 152 -17.85 -2.23 16.71
C ALA A 152 -16.36 -2.61 16.60
N LEU A 153 -15.45 -1.74 17.05
CA LEU A 153 -14.01 -2.04 17.10
C LEU A 153 -13.72 -3.22 18.05
N ILE A 154 -14.35 -3.27 19.22
CA ILE A 154 -14.23 -4.42 20.14
C ILE A 154 -14.73 -5.71 19.48
N ALA A 155 -15.84 -5.65 18.74
CA ALA A 155 -16.37 -6.80 18.01
C ALA A 155 -15.41 -7.31 16.92
N GLN A 156 -14.53 -6.44 16.39
CA GLN A 156 -13.45 -6.80 15.48
C GLN A 156 -12.14 -7.22 16.20
N GLY A 157 -12.15 -7.26 17.53
CA GLY A 157 -11.00 -7.69 18.35
C GLY A 157 -10.03 -6.58 18.76
N TYR A 158 -10.37 -5.31 18.53
CA TYR A 158 -9.50 -4.19 18.92
C TYR A 158 -9.72 -3.78 20.38
N PRO A 159 -8.65 -3.60 21.18
CA PRO A 159 -8.76 -3.31 22.60
C PRO A 159 -9.01 -1.81 22.85
N VAL A 160 -10.28 -1.40 22.86
CA VAL A 160 -10.72 -0.04 23.23
C VAL A 160 -11.69 -0.04 24.41
N ILE A 161 -11.80 1.10 25.09
CA ILE A 161 -12.78 1.30 26.17
C ILE A 161 -13.99 2.04 25.61
N VAL A 162 -15.20 1.53 25.85
CA VAL A 162 -16.46 2.17 25.41
C VAL A 162 -16.82 3.35 26.33
N ASN A 163 -16.17 4.49 26.12
CA ASN A 163 -16.39 5.73 26.88
C ASN A 163 -17.13 6.82 26.07
N GLY A 164 -17.22 6.65 24.75
CA GLY A 164 -17.78 7.64 23.83
C GLY A 164 -16.88 8.85 23.57
N ILE A 165 -15.59 8.72 23.89
CA ILE A 165 -14.56 9.74 23.67
C ILE A 165 -13.67 9.26 22.53
N TYR A 166 -13.48 10.12 21.51
CA TYR A 166 -12.54 9.85 20.43
C TYR A 166 -11.12 10.17 20.92
N ASP A 167 -10.57 9.28 21.74
CA ASP A 167 -9.24 9.40 22.33
C ASP A 167 -8.17 8.76 21.45
N GLN A 168 -6.91 8.88 21.89
CA GLN A 168 -5.76 8.32 21.19
C GLN A 168 -5.86 6.79 21.03
N ALA A 169 -6.38 6.07 22.04
CA ALA A 169 -6.55 4.62 21.96
C ALA A 169 -7.58 4.24 20.87
N THR A 170 -8.67 4.99 20.78
CA THR A 170 -9.68 4.84 19.73
C THR A 170 -9.07 5.14 18.35
N GLN A 171 -8.32 6.23 18.21
CA GLN A 171 -7.66 6.60 16.95
C GLN A 171 -6.63 5.56 16.48
N LEU A 172 -5.82 5.01 17.40
CA LEU A 172 -4.85 3.97 17.08
C LEU A 172 -5.57 2.69 16.61
N SER A 173 -6.63 2.28 17.30
CA SER A 173 -7.42 1.10 16.90
C SER A 173 -8.08 1.27 15.54
N ILE A 174 -8.54 2.47 15.20
CA ILE A 174 -9.05 2.79 13.86
C ILE A 174 -7.92 2.71 12.81
N THR A 175 -6.75 3.25 13.13
CA THR A 175 -5.57 3.15 12.26
C THR A 175 -5.20 1.70 11.99
N ASP A 176 -5.16 0.85 13.02
CA ASP A 176 -4.85 -0.57 12.88
C ASP A 176 -5.92 -1.32 12.08
N PHE A 177 -7.20 -0.99 12.31
CA PHE A 177 -8.31 -1.48 11.49
C PHE A 177 -8.16 -1.07 10.02
N GLN A 178 -7.79 0.18 9.75
CA GLN A 178 -7.55 0.67 8.39
C GLN A 178 -6.39 -0.08 7.72
N ARG A 179 -5.26 -0.23 8.40
CA ARG A 179 -4.08 -0.91 7.84
C ARG A 179 -4.32 -2.38 7.56
N SER A 180 -4.97 -3.10 8.48
CA SER A 180 -5.31 -4.52 8.28
C SER A 180 -6.24 -4.75 7.08
N ASN A 181 -7.08 -3.76 6.75
CA ASN A 181 -7.96 -3.76 5.59
C ASN A 181 -7.37 -3.05 4.36
N LYS A 182 -6.08 -2.69 4.37
CA LYS A 182 -5.38 -2.00 3.28
C LYS A 182 -6.04 -0.67 2.84
N MET A 183 -6.67 0.01 3.79
CA MET A 183 -7.27 1.33 3.59
C MET A 183 -6.29 2.46 3.89
N ALA A 184 -6.65 3.66 3.46
CA ALA A 184 -5.97 4.86 3.94
C ALA A 184 -6.29 5.11 5.42
N TYR A 185 -5.30 5.57 6.19
CA TYR A 185 -5.33 5.63 7.64
C TYR A 185 -4.91 7.00 8.21
N GLY A 186 -5.22 7.21 9.50
CA GLY A 186 -4.83 8.43 10.25
C GLY A 186 -6.01 9.23 10.81
N ASP A 187 -7.23 9.01 10.30
CA ASP A 187 -8.46 9.57 10.85
C ASP A 187 -9.68 8.67 10.55
N LEU A 188 -10.83 8.98 11.16
CA LEU A 188 -12.08 8.23 10.99
C LEU A 188 -12.72 8.51 9.62
N SER A 189 -12.36 7.70 8.62
CA SER A 189 -12.95 7.76 7.29
C SER A 189 -14.41 7.26 7.28
N LEU A 190 -15.20 7.75 6.32
CA LEU A 190 -16.57 7.23 6.14
C LEU A 190 -16.59 5.75 5.69
N GLU A 191 -15.50 5.30 5.04
CA GLU A 191 -15.31 3.90 4.67
C GLU A 191 -15.21 2.99 5.91
N VAL A 192 -14.45 3.39 6.93
CA VAL A 192 -14.38 2.67 8.22
C VAL A 192 -15.75 2.55 8.86
N VAL A 193 -16.52 3.64 8.90
CA VAL A 193 -17.89 3.65 9.45
C VAL A 193 -18.79 2.65 8.72
N SER A 194 -18.68 2.61 7.39
CA SER A 194 -19.43 1.67 6.55
C SER A 194 -19.04 0.22 6.82
N LEU A 195 -17.73 -0.08 6.88
CA LEU A 195 -17.22 -1.45 7.10
C LEU A 195 -17.55 -1.97 8.51
N LEU A 196 -17.50 -1.10 9.51
CA LEU A 196 -17.88 -1.44 10.89
C LEU A 196 -19.40 -1.46 11.10
N GLY A 197 -20.20 -1.12 10.08
CA GLY A 197 -21.67 -1.12 10.17
C GLY A 197 -22.23 -0.08 11.14
N VAL A 198 -21.49 0.99 11.44
CA VAL A 198 -21.88 2.03 12.40
C VAL A 198 -22.79 3.03 11.70
N LYS A 199 -23.97 3.31 12.28
CA LYS A 199 -24.97 4.25 11.75
C LYS A 199 -25.21 5.42 12.71
#